data_AF-A0A3N5FNL3-F1
#
_entry.id   AF-A0A3N5FNL3-F1
#
_cell.length_a   1.000
_cell.length_b   1.000
_cell.length_c   1.000
_cell.angle_alpha   90.00
_cell.angle_beta   90.00
_cell.angle_gamma   90.00
#
_symmetry.space_group_name_H-M   'P 1'
#
loop_
_entity.id
_entity.type
_entity.pdbx_description
1 polymer ?
#
loop_
_entity_poly.entity_id
_entity_poly.type
_entity_poly.pdbx_seq_one_letter_code
_entity_poly.pdbx_strand_id
1 'polypeptide(L)' 'MVGKVGRAMSSDAPNSPMLTVAESESFTKSGGVIRLFVEQNKVQFEVNTDAAARAKLKLSSKLLGLARVVRDAAAPKDR' A
#
# COMPACT_ATOMS: atom_id res chain seq x y z
N MET A 1 23.48 8.41 -4.23
CA MET A 1 22.84 7.39 -5.08
C MET A 1 21.36 7.75 -5.17
N VAL A 2 20.86 8.00 -6.38
CA VAL A 2 19.57 8.67 -6.64
C VAL A 2 18.41 7.70 -6.44
N GLY A 3 17.59 7.89 -5.41
CA GLY A 3 16.30 7.22 -5.28
C GLY A 3 15.26 7.98 -6.09
N LYS A 4 14.95 7.51 -7.31
CA LYS A 4 13.85 8.06 -8.11
C LYS A 4 12.54 7.91 -7.33
N VAL A 5 11.91 9.04 -7.03
CA VAL A 5 10.52 9.07 -6.56
C VAL A 5 9.65 8.64 -7.74
N GLY A 6 9.07 7.46 -7.67
CA GLY A 6 8.08 7.00 -8.63
C GLY A 6 6.84 7.89 -8.54
N ARG A 7 6.68 8.84 -9.47
CA ARG A 7 5.38 9.45 -9.76
C ARG A 7 4.48 8.33 -10.27
N ALA A 8 3.41 8.00 -9.55
CA ALA A 8 2.28 7.34 -10.17
C ALA A 8 1.75 8.30 -11.24
N MET A 9 1.95 7.93 -12.50
CA MET A 9 1.44 8.65 -13.67
C MET A 9 0.08 8.05 -14.02
N SER A 10 -0.98 8.86 -14.03
CA SER A 10 -2.01 8.76 -15.05
C SER A 10 -2.30 10.15 -15.58
N SER A 11 -1.95 10.36 -16.85
CA SER A 11 -2.40 11.50 -17.65
C SER A 11 -3.88 11.42 -18.00
N ASP A 12 -4.57 10.31 -17.72
CA ASP A 12 -5.94 10.07 -18.16
C ASP A 12 -6.75 9.39 -17.05
N ALA A 13 -7.86 10.01 -16.64
CA ALA A 13 -8.84 9.60 -15.64
C ALA A 13 -8.50 9.84 -14.14
N PRO A 14 -8.73 11.06 -13.62
CA PRO A 14 -8.71 11.39 -12.18
C PRO A 14 -9.73 10.60 -11.31
N ASN A 15 -10.48 9.65 -11.88
CA ASN A 15 -11.52 8.87 -11.22
C ASN A 15 -11.30 7.35 -11.26
N SER A 16 -10.14 6.88 -11.71
CA SER A 16 -9.84 5.44 -11.71
C SER A 16 -9.24 5.00 -10.35
N PRO A 17 -9.67 3.85 -9.80
CA PRO A 17 -9.05 3.31 -8.59
C PRO A 17 -7.61 2.86 -8.90
N MET A 18 -6.63 3.47 -8.22
CA MET A 18 -5.20 3.24 -8.47
C MET A 18 -4.53 2.44 -7.35
N LEU A 19 -3.83 1.38 -7.73
CA LEU A 19 -2.96 0.63 -6.83
C LEU A 19 -1.59 1.34 -6.71
N THR A 20 -1.19 1.68 -5.49
CA THR A 20 0.13 2.25 -5.21
C THR A 20 1.05 1.24 -4.54
N VAL A 21 2.30 1.18 -5.01
CA VAL A 21 3.31 0.22 -4.54
C VAL A 21 4.64 0.93 -4.38
N ALA A 22 5.34 0.71 -3.26
CA ALA A 22 6.70 1.22 -3.05
C ALA A 22 7.49 0.36 -2.05
N GLU A 23 8.79 0.63 -1.91
CA GLU A 23 9.72 -0.14 -1.07
C GLU A 23 10.16 0.62 0.21
N SER A 24 9.62 1.82 0.46
CA SER A 24 9.98 2.63 1.63
C SER A 24 9.32 2.09 2.91
N GLU A 25 10.04 2.06 4.03
CA GLU A 25 9.57 1.45 5.28
C GLU A 25 8.31 2.11 5.84
N SER A 26 8.22 3.43 5.69
CA SER A 26 7.07 4.21 6.12
C SER A 26 5.92 4.24 5.10
N PHE A 27 6.02 3.55 3.96
CA PHE A 27 5.06 3.73 2.86
C PHE A 27 3.62 3.41 3.24
N THR A 28 3.39 2.26 3.86
CA THR A 28 2.06 1.84 4.34
C THR A 28 1.58 2.69 5.51
N LYS A 29 2.49 3.22 6.33
CA LYS A 29 2.19 4.17 7.42
C LYS A 29 1.78 5.56 6.90
N SER A 30 2.29 5.96 5.74
CA SER A 30 1.96 7.22 5.07
C SER A 30 0.75 7.13 4.13
N GLY A 31 -0.01 6.03 4.18
CA GLY A 31 -1.22 5.83 3.38
C GLY A 31 -1.02 5.20 2.00
N GLY A 32 0.15 4.63 1.71
CA GLY A 32 0.37 3.77 0.55
C GLY A 32 -0.33 2.41 0.69
N VAL A 33 -0.67 1.76 -0.43
CA VAL A 33 -1.46 0.51 -0.40
C VAL A 33 -0.59 -0.72 -0.16
N ILE A 34 0.45 -0.95 -0.99
CA ILE A 34 1.34 -2.12 -0.87
C ILE A 34 2.78 -1.67 -0.65
N ARG A 35 3.44 -2.24 0.36
CA ARG A 35 4.88 -2.12 0.54
C ARG A 35 5.55 -3.44 0.18
N LEU A 36 6.55 -3.41 -0.69
CA LEU A 36 7.44 -4.54 -0.95
C LEU A 36 8.69 -4.43 -0.09
N PHE A 37 9.21 -5.56 0.37
CA PHE A 37 10.46 -5.63 1.12
C PHE A 37 11.08 -7.03 1.01
N VAL A 38 12.37 -7.14 1.35
CA VAL A 38 13.06 -8.43 1.43
C VAL A 38 13.19 -8.84 2.89
N GLU A 39 12.75 -10.04 3.20
CA GLU A 39 12.89 -10.66 4.51
C GLU A 39 13.30 -12.13 4.30
N GLN A 40 14.31 -12.60 5.05
CA GLN A 40 14.84 -13.96 4.91
C GLN A 40 15.20 -14.35 3.46
N ASN A 41 15.81 -13.42 2.72
CA ASN A 41 16.20 -13.58 1.31
C ASN A 41 15.01 -13.90 0.35
N LYS A 42 13.79 -13.53 0.75
CA LYS A 42 12.57 -13.65 -0.07
C LYS A 42 11.87 -12.29 -0.15
N VAL A 43 11.26 -12.01 -1.31
CA VAL A 43 10.39 -10.84 -1.46
C VAL A 43 9.10 -11.12 -0.68
N GLN A 44 8.80 -10.23 0.26
CA GLN A 44 7.57 -10.19 1.04
C GLN A 44 6.85 -8.89 0.77
N PHE A 45 5.60 -8.81 1.22
CA PHE A 45 4.82 -7.59 1.08
C PHE A 45 3.80 -7.39 2.19
N GLU A 46 3.57 -6.11 2.48
CA GLU A 46 2.55 -5.63 3.39
C GLU A 46 1.42 -4.96 2.60
N VAL A 47 0.20 -5.14 3.07
CA VAL A 47 -0.99 -4.50 2.49
C VAL A 47 -1.69 -3.68 3.57
N ASN A 48 -1.83 -2.37 3.34
CA ASN A 48 -2.68 -1.52 4.15
C ASN A 48 -4.13 -1.56 3.61
N THR A 49 -5.01 -2.23 4.36
CA THR A 49 -6.41 -2.40 3.93
C THR A 49 -7.22 -1.10 3.98
N ASP A 50 -6.84 -0.16 4.84
CA ASP A 50 -7.53 1.12 4.98
C ASP A 50 -7.16 2.04 3.80
N ALA A 51 -5.88 2.02 3.39
CA ALA A 51 -5.43 2.69 2.17
C ALA A 51 -6.09 2.09 0.92
N ALA A 52 -6.21 0.76 0.83
CA ALA A 52 -6.92 0.10 -0.27
C ALA A 52 -8.39 0.53 -0.33
N ALA A 53 -9.07 0.60 0.82
CA ALA A 53 -10.45 1.05 0.91
C ALA A 53 -10.61 2.51 0.46
N ARG A 54 -9.73 3.42 0.91
CA ARG A 54 -9.70 4.82 0.45
C ARG A 54 -9.50 4.95 -1.06
N ALA A 55 -8.64 4.10 -1.63
CA ALA A 55 -8.40 4.01 -3.07
C ALA A 55 -9.53 3.30 -3.84
N LYS A 56 -10.61 2.86 -3.17
CA LYS A 56 -11.73 2.10 -3.73
C LYS A 56 -11.28 0.81 -4.42
N LEU A 57 -10.21 0.19 -3.92
CA LEU A 57 -9.67 -1.06 -4.43
C LEU A 57 -10.32 -2.26 -3.72
N LYS A 58 -10.79 -3.22 -4.52
CA LYS A 58 -11.19 -4.53 -4.02
C LYS A 58 -10.03 -5.49 -4.20
N LEU A 59 -9.35 -5.81 -3.10
CA LEU A 59 -8.25 -6.78 -3.10
C LEU A 59 -8.80 -8.20 -2.94
N SER A 60 -8.26 -9.15 -3.70
CA SER A 60 -8.71 -10.54 -3.62
C SER A 60 -8.29 -11.18 -2.30
N SER A 61 -9.12 -12.07 -1.75
CA SER A 61 -8.78 -12.82 -0.54
C SER A 61 -7.52 -13.68 -0.72
N LYS A 62 -7.22 -14.12 -1.96
CA LYS A 62 -6.00 -14.86 -2.29
C LYS A 62 -4.74 -13.99 -2.12
N LEU A 63 -4.78 -12.72 -2.55
CA LEU A 63 -3.67 -11.79 -2.33
C LEU A 63 -3.50 -11.49 -0.84
N LEU A 64 -4.61 -11.22 -0.14
CA LEU A 64 -4.58 -10.93 1.29
C LEU A 64 -4.08 -12.12 2.13
N GLY A 65 -4.35 -13.35 1.70
CA GLY A 65 -3.85 -14.56 2.37
C GLY A 65 -2.33 -14.75 2.27
N LEU A 66 -1.65 -14.04 1.36
CA LEU A 66 -0.19 -14.04 1.23
C LEU A 66 0.46 -12.81 1.88
N ALA A 67 -0.33 -11.78 2.20
CA ALA A 67 0.16 -10.50 2.66
C ALA A 67 0.32 -10.45 4.17
N ARG A 68 1.30 -9.66 4.64
CA ARG A 68 1.23 -9.11 6.00
C ARG A 68 0.22 -7.95 6.00
N VAL A 69 -0.94 -8.16 6.60
CA VAL A 69 -1.99 -7.13 6.65
C VAL A 69 -1.68 -6.11 7.74
N VAL A 70 -1.68 -4.83 7.36
CA VAL A 70 -1.54 -3.68 8.27
C VAL A 70 -2.74 -2.75 8.13
N ARG A 71 -2.93 -1.90 9.12
CA ARG A 71 -3.95 -0.83 9.16
C ARG A 71 -3.28 0.47 9.55
N ASP A 72 -3.96 1.57 9.31
CA ASP A 72 -3.46 2.85 9.81
C ASP A 72 -3.34 2.78 11.34
N ALA A 73 -2.38 3.52 11.89
CA ALA A 73 -2.35 3.71 13.33
C ALA A 73 -3.72 4.25 13.76
N ALA A 74 -4.38 3.54 14.67
CA ALA A 74 -5.75 3.83 15.06
C ALA A 74 -5.90 5.34 15.29
N ALA A 75 -6.74 6.01 14.49
CA ALA A 75 -7.32 7.25 14.94
C ALA A 75 -7.96 6.97 16.31
N PRO A 76 -7.73 7.81 17.34
CA PRO A 76 -8.26 7.56 18.67
C PRO A 76 -9.74 7.22 18.56
N LYS A 77 -10.14 6.08 19.12
CA LYS A 77 -11.49 5.51 18.97
C LYS A 77 -12.59 6.27 19.75
N ASP A 78 -12.28 7.46 20.24
CA ASP A 78 -13.15 8.22 21.13
C ASP A 78 -13.36 9.64 20.57
N ARG A 79 -14.46 9.84 19.84
CA ARG A 79 -15.19 11.11 19.84
C ARG A 79 -16.65 10.92 19.48
#